data_AF-A0A9K3N3C4-F1
#
_entry.id   AF-A0A9K3N3C4-F1
#
_cell.length_a   1.000
_cell.length_b   1.000
_cell.length_c   1.000
_cell.angle_alpha   90.00
_cell.angle_beta   90.00
_cell.angle_gamma   90.00
#
_symmetry.space_group_name_H-M   'P 1'
#
loop_
_entity.id
_entity.type
_entity.pdbx_description
1 polymer ?
#
loop_
_entity_poly.entity_id
_entity_poly.type
_entity_poly.pdbx_seq_one_letter_code
_entity_poly.pdbx_strand_id
1 'polypeptide(L)'
;MWRRGANLEGDTANFIETEQLLEYDKFKSSFLQVRGSIPLLWEQIVDLSYKPHLSVIEHEDTPMVVKRHFHDLMQRYGNTIAVDLTDKHGNEGQLSLAFATEMEKLPDVRYVSFDFHQRCGGSNFESLKLLYDEIADDFDKQGYFLQTSDGELVEEQKGVVRSNCIDCLDRTNVTQSYLARISLNQQLQRMCALTSSEHVCTFTGDEDLEIYRNLWVNQGDEISLEYSGTNALKGDIVRYGKQTISGLIKDGISALSRYYLNNFQDGIRQAGFSIPKLCIAIGNRPSPFQLNKFESRTLFPVASVLLIGSLTVTSITLNRASQNAQTVISSVICAGATAGMMALVKANGRQICSRPRLCGLL
;
A
#
# COMPACT_ATOMS: atom_id res chain seq x y z
N MET A 1 6.77 11.29 -14.01
CA MET A 1 5.34 11.19 -13.70
C MET A 1 5.23 10.28 -12.48
N TRP A 2 4.44 10.68 -11.49
CA TRP A 2 4.17 9.90 -10.28
C TRP A 2 3.28 8.70 -10.63
N ARG A 3 3.84 7.76 -11.39
CA ARG A 3 3.14 6.57 -11.85
C ARG A 3 3.20 5.51 -10.76
N ARG A 4 2.03 5.10 -10.31
CA ARG A 4 1.86 4.04 -9.30
C ARG A 4 1.17 2.80 -9.86
N GLY A 5 0.62 2.87 -11.07
CA GLY A 5 0.00 1.74 -11.76
C GLY A 5 0.99 0.84 -12.50
N ALA A 6 0.56 0.33 -13.65
CA ALA A 6 1.39 -0.44 -14.58
C ALA A 6 2.18 0.45 -15.55
N ASN A 7 3.27 -0.09 -16.11
CA ASN A 7 3.88 0.43 -17.34
C ASN A 7 3.18 -0.17 -18.58
N LEU A 8 3.58 0.25 -19.79
CA LEU A 8 3.06 -0.28 -21.04
C LEU A 8 3.43 -1.76 -21.29
N GLU A 9 4.38 -2.29 -20.53
CA GLU A 9 4.81 -3.69 -20.61
C GLU A 9 3.99 -4.62 -19.69
N GLY A 10 3.08 -4.08 -18.87
CA GLY A 10 2.30 -4.88 -17.91
C GLY A 10 2.96 -5.03 -16.54
N ASP A 11 4.12 -4.43 -16.29
CA ASP A 11 4.75 -4.45 -14.98
C ASP A 11 4.08 -3.46 -14.04
N THR A 12 3.54 -3.97 -12.94
CA THR A 12 2.95 -3.13 -11.88
C THR A 12 4.00 -2.62 -10.92
N ALA A 13 3.88 -1.37 -10.50
CA ALA A 13 4.66 -0.89 -9.36
C ALA A 13 4.32 -1.68 -8.08
N ASN A 14 5.29 -1.74 -7.16
CA ASN A 14 5.16 -2.39 -5.85
C ASN A 14 4.79 -3.88 -5.92
N PHE A 15 5.25 -4.58 -6.96
CA PHE A 15 5.05 -6.03 -7.05
C PHE A 15 5.91 -6.74 -6.00
N ILE A 16 5.28 -7.50 -5.11
CA ILE A 16 5.95 -8.21 -4.02
C ILE A 16 5.38 -9.63 -3.93
N GLU A 17 6.29 -10.59 -3.91
CA GLU A 17 6.04 -11.99 -3.54
C GLU A 17 6.19 -12.14 -2.03
N THR A 18 5.21 -12.77 -1.39
CA THR A 18 5.24 -13.14 0.02
C THR A 18 5.14 -14.65 0.11
N GLU A 19 6.21 -15.30 0.55
CA GLU A 19 6.27 -16.74 0.73
C GLU A 19 6.29 -17.10 2.22
N GLN A 20 5.36 -17.97 2.63
CA GLN A 20 5.33 -18.54 3.97
C GLN A 20 5.90 -19.96 3.92
N LEU A 21 7.00 -20.17 4.63
CA LEU A 21 7.64 -21.48 4.77
C LEU A 21 7.27 -22.11 6.12
N LEU A 22 6.99 -23.41 6.10
CA LEU A 22 6.77 -24.20 7.30
C LEU A 22 7.51 -25.53 7.17
N GLU A 23 8.31 -25.87 8.18
CA GLU A 23 8.95 -27.16 8.33
C GLU A 23 8.46 -27.80 9.64
N TYR A 24 7.90 -29.00 9.55
CA TYR A 24 7.42 -29.75 10.69
C TYR A 24 7.65 -31.24 10.50
N ASP A 25 8.31 -31.88 11.47
CA ASP A 25 8.73 -33.28 11.44
C ASP A 25 9.45 -33.63 10.11
N LYS A 26 8.83 -34.47 9.27
CA LYS A 26 9.38 -34.90 7.98
C LYS A 26 8.78 -34.17 6.77
N PHE A 27 8.17 -33.02 6.98
CA PHE A 27 7.50 -32.27 5.91
C PHE A 27 8.00 -30.83 5.83
N LYS A 28 8.13 -30.36 4.59
CA LYS A 28 8.41 -28.98 4.23
C LYS A 28 7.28 -28.47 3.37
N SER A 29 6.78 -27.28 3.66
CA SER A 29 5.75 -26.64 2.87
C SER A 29 6.06 -25.18 2.60
N SER A 30 5.55 -24.71 1.47
CA SER A 30 5.62 -23.32 1.05
C SER A 30 4.25 -22.86 0.56
N PHE A 31 3.86 -21.66 0.96
CA PHE A 31 2.66 -20.99 0.48
C PHE A 31 3.00 -19.59 -0.01
N LEU A 32 2.83 -19.38 -1.31
CA LEU A 32 3.15 -18.12 -2.00
C LEU A 32 1.89 -17.27 -2.20
N GLN A 33 2.01 -15.97 -1.96
CA GLN A 33 1.01 -14.96 -2.31
C GLN A 33 1.69 -13.79 -3.02
N VAL A 34 0.96 -13.10 -3.90
CA VAL A 34 1.47 -11.89 -4.55
C VAL A 34 0.64 -10.68 -4.21
N ARG A 35 1.29 -9.51 -4.19
CA ARG A 35 0.61 -8.22 -4.13
C ARG A 35 1.24 -7.25 -5.10
N GLY A 36 0.47 -6.24 -5.47
CA GLY A 36 0.98 -5.16 -6.29
C GLY A 36 -0.04 -4.08 -6.49
N SER A 37 0.39 -3.02 -7.17
CA SER A 37 -0.51 -1.94 -7.55
C SER A 37 -1.51 -2.41 -8.60
N ILE A 38 -2.60 -1.64 -8.76
CA ILE A 38 -3.64 -1.92 -9.76
C ILE A 38 -3.00 -1.84 -11.15
N PRO A 39 -3.17 -2.87 -12.01
CA PRO A 39 -2.52 -2.99 -13.32
C PRO A 39 -3.15 -2.10 -14.40
N LEU A 40 -3.49 -0.87 -14.04
CA LEU A 40 -3.97 0.16 -14.95
C LEU A 40 -2.91 1.25 -15.13
N LEU A 41 -3.05 2.03 -16.20
CA LEU A 41 -2.29 3.26 -16.36
C LEU A 41 -2.94 4.34 -15.50
N TRP A 42 -2.38 4.63 -14.33
CA TRP A 42 -2.88 5.68 -13.44
C TRP A 42 -1.74 6.40 -12.72
N GLU A 43 -2.02 7.65 -12.36
CA GLU A 43 -1.11 8.50 -11.63
C GLU A 43 -1.77 9.10 -10.39
N GLN A 44 -0.91 9.41 -9.41
CA GLN A 44 -1.32 10.07 -8.18
C GLN A 44 -0.55 11.37 -8.03
N ILE A 45 -1.26 12.48 -8.19
CA ILE A 45 -0.63 13.80 -8.19
C ILE A 45 -0.58 14.36 -6.78
N VAL A 46 0.62 14.35 -6.19
CA VAL A 46 0.90 14.90 -4.86
C VAL A 46 0.85 16.44 -4.90
N ASP A 47 -0.06 17.04 -4.14
CA ASP A 47 -0.31 18.49 -4.18
C ASP A 47 -0.50 19.12 -2.79
N LEU A 48 0.13 18.55 -1.75
CA LEU A 48 -0.08 18.88 -0.33
C LEU A 48 -1.50 18.58 0.18
N SER A 49 -2.38 17.97 -0.61
CA SER A 49 -3.66 17.47 -0.10
C SER A 49 -3.44 16.26 0.80
N TYR A 50 -4.29 16.11 1.84
CA TYR A 50 -4.26 14.96 2.73
C TYR A 50 -4.44 13.63 1.97
N LYS A 51 -5.36 13.61 1.00
CA LYS A 51 -5.55 12.52 0.04
C LYS A 51 -5.28 13.09 -1.37
N PRO A 52 -4.17 12.73 -2.03
CA PRO A 52 -3.87 13.23 -3.36
C PRO A 52 -4.93 12.79 -4.37
N HIS A 53 -5.14 13.59 -5.42
CA HIS A 53 -6.06 13.20 -6.49
C HIS A 53 -5.47 12.07 -7.35
N LEU A 54 -6.34 11.13 -7.71
CA LEU A 54 -6.01 9.96 -8.50
C LEU A 54 -6.59 10.19 -9.89
N SER A 55 -5.77 10.02 -10.92
CA SER A 55 -6.21 10.14 -12.31
C SER A 55 -5.92 8.84 -13.03
N VAL A 56 -6.97 8.22 -13.56
CA VAL A 56 -6.84 7.14 -14.54
C VAL A 56 -6.44 7.78 -15.87
N ILE A 57 -5.42 7.25 -16.52
CA ILE A 57 -4.96 7.70 -17.82
C ILE A 57 -5.68 6.84 -18.86
N GLU A 58 -6.62 7.44 -19.58
CA GLU A 58 -7.25 6.78 -20.73
C GLU A 58 -6.20 6.63 -21.83
N HIS A 59 -5.91 5.39 -22.19
CA HIS A 59 -4.96 5.03 -23.23
C HIS A 59 -5.49 3.82 -24.00
N GLU A 60 -5.28 3.79 -25.31
CA GLU A 60 -5.78 2.73 -26.18
C GLU A 60 -5.20 1.35 -25.80
N ASP A 61 -3.95 1.33 -25.35
CA ASP A 61 -3.25 0.11 -24.94
C ASP A 61 -3.62 -0.40 -23.53
N THR A 62 -4.41 0.31 -22.73
CA THR A 62 -4.75 -0.11 -21.36
C THR A 62 -5.28 -1.55 -21.28
N PRO A 63 -6.22 -2.00 -22.15
CA PRO A 63 -6.67 -3.39 -22.14
C PRO A 63 -5.56 -4.39 -22.44
N MET A 64 -4.61 -4.04 -23.32
CA MET A 64 -3.46 -4.88 -23.64
C MET A 64 -2.49 -4.98 -22.45
N VAL A 65 -2.28 -3.89 -21.72
CA VAL A 65 -1.45 -3.85 -20.50
C VAL A 65 -2.01 -4.78 -19.44
N VAL A 66 -3.31 -4.69 -19.15
CA VAL A 66 -3.97 -5.54 -18.14
C VAL A 66 -3.91 -7.01 -18.57
N LYS A 67 -4.22 -7.30 -19.84
CA LYS A 67 -4.16 -8.67 -20.38
C LYS A 67 -2.76 -9.26 -20.28
N ARG A 68 -1.72 -8.48 -20.63
CA ARG A 68 -0.32 -8.92 -20.55
C ARG A 68 0.09 -9.18 -19.11
N HIS A 69 -0.26 -8.27 -18.19
CA HIS A 69 0.03 -8.44 -16.77
C HIS A 69 -0.49 -9.79 -16.22
N PHE A 70 -1.76 -10.09 -16.47
CA PHE A 70 -2.35 -11.34 -15.99
C PHE A 70 -1.89 -12.57 -16.75
N HIS A 71 -1.58 -12.45 -18.04
CA HIS A 71 -0.96 -13.53 -18.79
C HIS A 71 0.39 -13.93 -18.19
N ASP A 72 1.24 -12.95 -17.87
CA ASP A 72 2.55 -13.18 -17.27
C ASP A 72 2.42 -13.79 -15.86
N LEU A 73 1.44 -13.36 -15.06
CA LEU A 73 1.14 -13.97 -13.76
C LEU A 73 0.67 -15.42 -13.89
N MET A 74 -0.23 -15.68 -14.83
CA MET A 74 -0.75 -17.04 -15.03
C MET A 74 0.33 -17.99 -15.56
N GLN A 75 1.25 -17.49 -16.38
CA GLN A 75 2.38 -18.28 -16.86
C GLN A 75 3.35 -18.64 -15.73
N ARG A 76 3.53 -17.76 -14.74
CA ARG A 76 4.48 -17.96 -13.63
C ARG A 76 3.90 -18.78 -12.49
N TYR A 77 2.65 -18.49 -12.09
CA TYR A 77 2.07 -19.05 -10.87
C TYR A 77 0.86 -19.94 -11.12
N GLY A 78 0.35 -20.02 -12.35
CA GLY A 78 -0.86 -20.78 -12.69
C GLY A 78 -2.15 -20.00 -12.41
N ASN A 79 -3.16 -20.67 -11.85
CA ASN A 79 -4.47 -20.06 -11.65
C ASN A 79 -4.38 -18.80 -10.76
N THR A 80 -4.86 -17.65 -11.24
CA THR A 80 -4.71 -16.39 -10.51
C THR A 80 -6.07 -15.86 -10.04
N ILE A 81 -6.17 -15.58 -8.74
CA ILE A 81 -7.32 -14.89 -8.14
C ILE A 81 -6.90 -13.45 -7.86
N ALA A 82 -7.56 -12.48 -8.48
CA ALA A 82 -7.32 -11.05 -8.28
C ALA A 82 -8.31 -10.49 -7.25
N VAL A 83 -7.80 -10.12 -6.08
CA VAL A 83 -8.57 -9.54 -4.97
C VAL A 83 -8.31 -8.03 -4.89
N ASP A 84 -9.35 -7.25 -5.19
CA ASP A 84 -9.34 -5.80 -5.13
C ASP A 84 -9.88 -5.29 -3.79
N LEU A 85 -9.01 -4.66 -2.99
CA LEU A 85 -9.29 -4.15 -1.64
C LEU A 85 -9.54 -2.63 -1.59
N THR A 86 -9.80 -2.02 -2.75
CA THR A 86 -10.05 -0.58 -2.86
C THR A 86 -11.39 -0.16 -2.27
N ASP A 87 -11.45 1.10 -1.83
CA ASP A 87 -12.71 1.70 -1.39
C ASP A 87 -13.59 1.97 -2.61
N LYS A 88 -14.88 1.63 -2.55
CA LYS A 88 -15.83 1.85 -3.65
C LYS A 88 -16.30 3.30 -3.76
N HIS A 89 -15.91 4.16 -2.82
CA HIS A 89 -16.30 5.56 -2.78
C HIS A 89 -15.17 6.52 -3.19
N GLY A 90 -15.57 7.69 -3.70
CA GLY A 90 -14.66 8.77 -4.08
C GLY A 90 -13.72 8.41 -5.23
N ASN A 91 -12.50 8.95 -5.17
CA ASN A 91 -11.50 8.76 -6.24
C ASN A 91 -10.98 7.30 -6.34
N GLU A 92 -10.98 6.54 -5.24
CA GLU A 92 -10.61 5.10 -5.27
C GLU A 92 -11.66 4.29 -6.05
N GLY A 93 -12.94 4.63 -5.87
CA GLY A 93 -14.04 3.95 -6.55
C GLY A 93 -14.00 4.09 -8.07
N GLN A 94 -13.55 5.23 -8.59
CA GLN A 94 -13.36 5.41 -10.04
C GLN A 94 -12.28 4.48 -10.59
N LEU A 95 -11.16 4.32 -9.86
CA LEU A 95 -10.10 3.39 -10.25
C LEU A 95 -10.55 1.92 -10.12
N SER A 96 -11.28 1.59 -9.06
CA SER A 96 -11.85 0.24 -8.86
C SER A 96 -12.83 -0.12 -9.99
N LEU A 97 -13.70 0.81 -10.38
CA LEU A 97 -14.64 0.61 -11.49
C LEU A 97 -13.91 0.42 -12.82
N ALA A 98 -12.91 1.24 -13.11
CA ALA A 98 -12.08 1.09 -14.30
C ALA A 98 -11.39 -0.28 -14.32
N PHE A 99 -10.90 -0.73 -13.17
CA PHE A 99 -10.23 -2.03 -13.06
C PHE A 99 -11.21 -3.19 -13.26
N ALA A 100 -12.37 -3.15 -12.60
CA ALA A 100 -13.44 -4.13 -12.77
C ALA A 100 -13.86 -4.26 -14.25
N THR A 101 -13.99 -3.13 -14.95
CA THR A 101 -14.36 -3.10 -16.39
C THR A 101 -13.32 -3.82 -17.27
N GLU A 102 -12.03 -3.70 -16.96
CA GLU A 102 -10.99 -4.43 -17.69
C GLU A 102 -10.93 -5.91 -17.30
N MET A 103 -11.21 -6.24 -16.03
CA MET A 103 -11.24 -7.62 -15.54
C MET A 103 -12.41 -8.42 -16.13
N GLU A 104 -13.56 -7.79 -16.40
CA GLU A 104 -14.68 -8.44 -17.11
C GLU A 104 -14.29 -8.95 -18.51
N LYS A 105 -13.27 -8.36 -19.14
CA LYS A 105 -12.76 -8.79 -20.45
C LYS A 105 -11.80 -9.98 -20.35
N LEU A 106 -11.43 -10.40 -19.14
CA LEU A 106 -10.48 -11.48 -18.86
C LEU A 106 -11.19 -12.62 -18.11
N PRO A 107 -11.97 -13.47 -18.80
CA PRO A 107 -12.73 -14.55 -18.16
C PRO A 107 -11.84 -15.63 -17.52
N ASP A 108 -10.57 -15.71 -17.93
CA ASP A 108 -9.60 -16.68 -17.41
C ASP A 108 -9.07 -16.34 -16.00
N VAL A 109 -9.35 -15.13 -15.50
CA VAL A 109 -8.88 -14.65 -14.19
C VAL A 109 -10.07 -14.42 -13.27
N ARG A 110 -10.05 -15.05 -12.09
CA ARG A 110 -11.09 -14.82 -11.08
C ARG A 110 -10.89 -13.46 -10.41
N TYR A 111 -11.74 -12.49 -10.72
CA TYR A 111 -11.75 -11.16 -10.08
C TYR A 111 -12.74 -11.10 -8.92
N VAL A 112 -12.31 -10.59 -7.76
CA VAL A 112 -13.12 -10.41 -6.55
C VAL A 112 -12.94 -8.99 -6.02
N SER A 113 -14.05 -8.24 -5.93
CA SER A 113 -14.07 -6.85 -5.45
C SER A 113 -14.58 -6.77 -4.01
N PHE A 114 -13.68 -6.50 -3.07
CA PHE A 114 -13.97 -6.48 -1.64
C PHE A 114 -13.69 -5.11 -1.02
N ASP A 115 -14.75 -4.39 -0.63
CA ASP A 115 -14.61 -3.09 0.03
C ASP A 115 -14.12 -3.27 1.47
N PHE A 116 -12.80 -3.14 1.65
CA PHE A 116 -12.16 -3.32 2.95
C PHE A 116 -12.58 -2.22 3.96
N HIS A 117 -12.83 -0.99 3.53
CA HIS A 117 -13.15 0.11 4.45
C HIS A 117 -14.56 -0.04 5.03
N GLN A 118 -15.53 -0.35 4.18
CA GLN A 118 -16.90 -0.57 4.61
C GLN A 118 -17.03 -1.83 5.46
N ARG A 119 -16.35 -2.92 5.07
CA ARG A 119 -16.51 -4.24 5.70
C ARG A 119 -15.63 -4.41 6.96
N CYS A 120 -14.43 -3.84 6.99
CA CYS A 120 -13.45 -4.03 8.08
C CYS A 120 -13.24 -2.78 8.95
N GLY A 121 -13.99 -1.69 8.74
CA GLY A 121 -13.84 -0.42 9.47
C GLY A 121 -14.00 -0.52 11.00
N GLY A 122 -14.63 -1.58 11.51
CA GLY A 122 -14.84 -1.82 12.94
C GLY A 122 -13.78 -2.69 13.65
N SER A 123 -12.64 -3.02 13.01
CA SER A 123 -11.64 -3.98 13.52
C SER A 123 -12.14 -5.44 13.60
N ASN A 124 -13.08 -5.85 12.74
CA ASN A 124 -13.61 -7.20 12.74
C ASN A 124 -12.91 -8.08 11.69
N PHE A 125 -12.07 -9.01 12.18
CA PHE A 125 -11.50 -10.10 11.36
C PHE A 125 -12.57 -11.00 10.74
N GLU A 126 -13.76 -11.06 11.33
CA GLU A 126 -14.89 -11.85 10.83
C GLU A 126 -15.31 -11.43 9.41
N SER A 127 -15.12 -10.17 9.03
CA SER A 127 -15.45 -9.70 7.68
C SER A 127 -14.53 -10.30 6.61
N LEU A 128 -13.30 -10.69 6.95
CA LEU A 128 -12.40 -11.39 6.03
C LEU A 128 -12.84 -12.84 5.79
N LYS A 129 -13.63 -13.41 6.71
CA LYS A 129 -14.24 -14.72 6.49
C LYS A 129 -15.16 -14.69 5.28
N LEU A 130 -15.93 -13.61 5.09
CA LEU A 130 -16.80 -13.45 3.92
C LEU A 130 -16.00 -13.42 2.61
N LEU A 131 -14.82 -12.79 2.61
CA LEU A 131 -13.92 -12.81 1.47
C LEU A 131 -13.41 -14.22 1.19
N TYR A 132 -12.98 -14.93 2.24
CA TYR A 132 -12.51 -16.31 2.11
C TYR A 132 -13.63 -17.24 1.63
N ASP A 133 -14.82 -17.15 2.19
CA ASP A 133 -15.97 -17.97 1.81
C ASP A 133 -16.34 -17.79 0.32
N GLU A 134 -16.09 -16.61 -0.26
CA GLU A 134 -16.28 -16.37 -1.70
C GLU A 134 -15.18 -17.01 -2.59
N ILE A 135 -13.96 -17.15 -2.09
CA ILE A 135 -12.82 -17.68 -2.86
C ILE A 135 -12.39 -19.10 -2.44
N ALA A 136 -13.02 -19.69 -1.43
CA ALA A 136 -12.58 -20.92 -0.77
C ALA A 136 -12.38 -22.07 -1.77
N ASP A 137 -13.35 -22.29 -2.66
CA ASP A 137 -13.28 -23.36 -3.67
C ASP A 137 -12.07 -23.22 -4.61
N ASP A 138 -11.73 -22.00 -4.99
CA ASP A 138 -10.59 -21.75 -5.87
C ASP A 138 -9.28 -21.74 -5.08
N PHE A 139 -9.29 -21.21 -3.86
CA PHE A 139 -8.15 -21.22 -2.93
C PHE A 139 -7.70 -22.66 -2.62
N ASP A 140 -8.63 -23.56 -2.33
CA ASP A 140 -8.33 -24.97 -2.05
C ASP A 140 -7.80 -25.70 -3.30
N LYS A 141 -8.24 -25.32 -4.51
CA LYS A 141 -7.68 -25.85 -5.78
C LYS A 141 -6.27 -25.34 -6.06
N GLN A 142 -5.95 -24.11 -5.66
CA GLN A 142 -4.59 -23.55 -5.80
C GLN A 142 -3.59 -24.33 -4.93
N GLY A 143 -4.03 -24.75 -3.74
CA GLY A 143 -3.23 -25.55 -2.82
C GLY A 143 -1.95 -24.83 -2.37
N TYR A 144 -1.01 -25.61 -1.86
CA TYR A 144 0.30 -25.15 -1.42
C TYR A 144 1.36 -26.18 -1.78
N PHE A 145 2.62 -25.76 -1.79
CA PHE A 145 3.72 -26.68 -2.01
C PHE A 145 3.95 -27.54 -0.77
N LEU A 146 4.07 -28.86 -0.94
CA LEU A 146 4.35 -29.81 0.13
C LEU A 146 5.32 -30.88 -0.36
N GLN A 147 6.41 -31.07 0.38
CA GLN A 147 7.45 -32.04 0.11
C GLN A 147 7.79 -32.81 1.39
N THR A 148 8.11 -34.10 1.27
CA THR A 148 8.69 -34.86 2.38
C THR A 148 10.19 -34.60 2.50
N SER A 149 10.77 -34.85 3.67
CA SER A 149 12.22 -34.72 3.88
C SER A 149 13.05 -35.63 2.98
N ASP A 150 12.45 -36.71 2.48
CA ASP A 150 13.08 -37.66 1.54
C ASP A 150 13.14 -37.09 0.11
N GLY A 151 12.55 -35.92 -0.13
CA GLY A 151 12.55 -35.22 -1.42
C GLY A 151 11.33 -35.51 -2.29
N GLU A 152 10.44 -36.41 -1.86
CA GLU A 152 9.22 -36.75 -2.59
C GLU A 152 8.23 -35.60 -2.56
N LEU A 153 7.79 -35.19 -3.75
CA LEU A 153 6.82 -34.13 -3.95
C LEU A 153 5.42 -34.67 -3.68
N VAL A 154 4.74 -34.12 -2.68
CA VAL A 154 3.38 -34.49 -2.31
C VAL A 154 2.37 -33.59 -3.02
N GLU A 155 2.65 -32.29 -3.08
CA GLU A 155 1.77 -31.30 -3.70
C GLU A 155 2.55 -30.10 -4.23
N GLU A 156 2.08 -29.55 -5.35
CA GLU A 156 2.57 -28.28 -5.90
C GLU A 156 1.46 -27.24 -5.82
N GLN A 157 1.85 -26.00 -5.54
CA GLN A 157 0.97 -24.87 -5.63
C GLN A 157 0.66 -24.57 -7.10
N LYS A 158 -0.62 -24.61 -7.49
CA LYS A 158 -1.11 -24.48 -8.87
C LYS A 158 -1.68 -23.09 -9.18
N GLY A 159 -1.60 -22.17 -8.23
CA GLY A 159 -2.14 -20.83 -8.39
C GLY A 159 -1.77 -19.90 -7.26
N VAL A 160 -2.12 -18.63 -7.41
CA VAL A 160 -1.80 -17.58 -6.44
C VAL A 160 -2.97 -16.62 -6.24
N VAL A 161 -3.08 -16.11 -5.02
CA VAL A 161 -3.93 -14.95 -4.72
C VAL A 161 -3.11 -13.68 -4.88
N ARG A 162 -3.54 -12.82 -5.82
CA ARG A 162 -3.04 -11.46 -6.01
C ARG A 162 -3.93 -10.48 -5.27
N SER A 163 -3.37 -9.78 -4.28
CA SER A 163 -4.08 -8.66 -3.62
C SER A 163 -3.61 -7.30 -4.13
N ASN A 164 -4.56 -6.41 -4.42
CA ASN A 164 -4.25 -5.04 -4.81
C ASN A 164 -4.92 -4.02 -3.89
N CYS A 165 -4.26 -2.89 -3.71
CA CYS A 165 -4.79 -1.68 -3.06
C CYS A 165 -4.14 -0.45 -3.69
N ILE A 166 -4.81 0.69 -3.62
CA ILE A 166 -4.35 1.95 -4.22
C ILE A 166 -3.33 2.70 -3.34
N ASP A 167 -3.38 2.42 -2.05
CA ASP A 167 -2.48 2.97 -1.05
C ASP A 167 -2.60 2.14 0.22
N CYS A 168 -1.48 2.04 0.93
CA CYS A 168 -1.23 1.29 2.15
C CYS A 168 -1.19 -0.24 2.04
N LEU A 169 0.02 -0.75 2.29
CA LEU A 169 0.35 -2.12 2.65
C LEU A 169 -0.60 -2.72 3.70
N ASP A 170 -1.19 -1.88 4.54
CA ASP A 170 -1.95 -2.27 5.72
C ASP A 170 -3.16 -3.17 5.35
N ARG A 171 -3.93 -2.84 4.30
CA ARG A 171 -5.09 -3.67 3.87
C ARG A 171 -4.64 -5.01 3.28
N THR A 172 -3.61 -4.97 2.43
CA THR A 172 -3.04 -6.15 1.78
C THR A 172 -2.35 -7.06 2.77
N ASN A 173 -1.64 -6.52 3.76
CA ASN A 173 -0.92 -7.30 4.78
C ASN A 173 -1.89 -8.02 5.70
N VAL A 174 -2.96 -7.34 6.14
CA VAL A 174 -4.03 -7.97 6.92
C VAL A 174 -4.69 -9.11 6.13
N THR A 175 -4.98 -8.90 4.84
CA THR A 175 -5.60 -9.92 3.99
C THR A 175 -4.66 -11.10 3.75
N GLN A 176 -3.39 -10.85 3.39
CA GLN A 176 -2.38 -11.89 3.17
C GLN A 176 -2.09 -12.68 4.44
N SER A 177 -2.01 -12.02 5.59
CA SER A 177 -1.83 -12.67 6.90
C SER A 177 -3.03 -13.55 7.26
N TYR A 178 -4.25 -13.14 6.88
CA TYR A 178 -5.44 -13.96 7.12
C TYR A 178 -5.46 -15.21 6.24
N LEU A 179 -5.18 -15.09 4.94
CA LEU A 179 -5.14 -16.22 4.01
C LEU A 179 -3.99 -17.19 4.33
N ALA A 180 -2.81 -16.65 4.65
CA ALA A 180 -1.67 -17.45 5.12
C ALA A 180 -2.00 -18.23 6.39
N ARG A 181 -2.78 -17.65 7.31
CA ARG A 181 -3.23 -18.35 8.51
C ARG A 181 -4.13 -19.54 8.17
N ILE A 182 -4.99 -19.40 7.16
CA ILE A 182 -5.85 -20.50 6.71
C ILE A 182 -5.00 -21.61 6.07
N SER A 183 -4.07 -21.25 5.18
CA SER A 183 -3.12 -22.22 4.60
C SER A 183 -2.28 -22.92 5.68
N LEU A 184 -1.80 -22.18 6.67
CA LEU A 184 -1.04 -22.73 7.79
C LEU A 184 -1.85 -23.75 8.60
N ASN A 185 -3.14 -23.49 8.82
CA ASN A 185 -4.04 -24.46 9.45
C ASN A 185 -4.13 -25.75 8.63
N GLN A 186 -4.37 -25.63 7.32
CA GLN A 186 -4.48 -26.79 6.42
C GLN A 186 -3.17 -27.60 6.38
N GLN A 187 -2.02 -26.92 6.32
CA GLN A 187 -0.68 -27.52 6.36
C GLN A 187 -0.47 -28.32 7.65
N LEU A 188 -0.72 -27.72 8.82
CA LEU A 188 -0.53 -28.37 10.12
C LEU A 188 -1.47 -29.56 10.32
N GLN A 189 -2.73 -29.46 9.87
CA GLN A 189 -3.68 -30.58 9.89
C GLN A 189 -3.19 -31.73 9.01
N ARG A 190 -2.64 -31.43 7.83
CA ARG A 190 -2.13 -32.46 6.91
C ARG A 190 -0.83 -33.11 7.38
N MET A 191 0.00 -32.38 8.11
CA MET A 191 1.21 -32.90 8.76
C MET A 191 0.90 -33.65 10.07
N CYS A 192 -0.39 -33.88 10.40
CA CYS A 192 -0.86 -34.49 11.65
C CYS A 192 -0.40 -33.77 12.92
N ALA A 193 -0.01 -32.50 12.82
CA ALA A 193 0.31 -31.65 13.96
C ALA A 193 -0.96 -31.16 14.69
N LEU A 194 -2.09 -31.12 13.98
CA LEU A 194 -3.43 -30.76 14.48
C LEU A 194 -4.45 -31.83 14.07
N THR A 195 -5.44 -32.12 14.92
CA THR A 195 -6.60 -32.94 14.51
C THR A 195 -7.57 -32.14 13.63
N SER A 196 -8.41 -32.80 12.83
CA SER A 196 -9.37 -32.14 11.91
C SER A 196 -10.40 -31.22 12.61
N SER A 197 -10.56 -31.35 13.93
CA SER A 197 -11.40 -30.48 14.77
C SER A 197 -10.65 -29.29 15.40
N GLU A 198 -9.33 -29.25 15.28
CA GLU A 198 -8.47 -28.24 15.90
C GLU A 198 -8.05 -27.19 14.88
N HIS A 199 -8.28 -25.93 15.22
CA HIS A 199 -7.72 -24.77 14.52
C HIS A 199 -6.55 -24.21 15.33
N VAL A 200 -5.58 -23.57 14.66
CA VAL A 200 -4.47 -22.80 15.24
C VAL A 200 -4.97 -21.79 16.29
N CYS A 201 -6.18 -21.24 16.13
CA CYS A 201 -6.80 -20.38 17.15
C CYS A 201 -7.18 -21.07 18.47
N THR A 202 -7.18 -22.40 18.49
CA THR A 202 -7.67 -23.24 19.59
C THR A 202 -6.57 -24.10 20.20
N PHE A 203 -5.50 -24.40 19.46
CA PHE A 203 -4.55 -25.43 19.86
C PHE A 203 -3.14 -24.92 20.20
N THR A 204 -2.65 -23.90 19.51
CA THR A 204 -1.32 -23.37 19.81
C THR A 204 -1.47 -22.36 20.95
N GLY A 205 -0.70 -22.50 22.04
CA GLY A 205 -0.75 -21.57 23.16
C GLY A 205 -0.64 -20.11 22.70
N ASP A 206 -1.05 -19.16 23.56
CA ASP A 206 -1.01 -17.72 23.24
C ASP A 206 0.34 -17.26 22.64
N GLU A 207 1.43 -17.94 23.03
CA GLU A 207 2.81 -17.69 22.59
C GLU A 207 3.06 -17.96 21.09
N ASP A 208 2.64 -19.11 20.55
CA ASP A 208 2.89 -19.47 19.13
C ASP A 208 2.08 -18.60 18.17
N LEU A 209 0.83 -18.30 18.55
CA LEU A 209 0.00 -17.36 17.80
C LEU A 209 0.58 -15.94 17.88
N GLU A 210 1.18 -15.56 19.01
CA GLU A 210 1.91 -14.30 19.14
C GLU A 210 3.16 -14.27 18.24
N ILE A 211 3.91 -15.35 18.11
CA ILE A 211 5.04 -15.46 17.16
C ILE A 211 4.55 -15.24 15.72
N TYR A 212 3.48 -15.92 15.30
CA TYR A 212 2.89 -15.76 13.97
C TYR A 212 2.49 -14.30 13.71
N ARG A 213 1.77 -13.69 14.67
CA ARG A 213 1.30 -12.31 14.55
C ARG A 213 2.47 -11.33 14.51
N ASN A 214 3.49 -11.53 15.34
CA ASN A 214 4.70 -10.70 15.34
C ASN A 214 5.47 -10.80 14.02
N LEU A 215 5.58 -11.99 13.43
CA LEU A 215 6.22 -12.19 12.13
C LEU A 215 5.53 -11.34 11.03
N TRP A 216 4.20 -11.41 10.94
CA TRP A 216 3.43 -10.65 9.96
C TRP A 216 3.42 -9.14 10.21
N VAL A 217 3.50 -8.72 11.47
CA VAL A 217 3.67 -7.30 11.83
C VAL A 217 5.04 -6.80 11.39
N ASN A 218 6.10 -7.55 11.69
CA ASN A 218 7.47 -7.17 11.32
C ASN A 218 7.64 -7.13 9.80
N GLN A 219 7.12 -8.14 9.09
CA GLN A 219 7.09 -8.14 7.64
C GLN A 219 6.34 -6.90 7.10
N GLY A 220 5.17 -6.60 7.66
CA GLY A 220 4.41 -5.39 7.32
C GLY A 220 5.24 -4.11 7.54
N ASP A 221 5.92 -3.99 8.69
CA ASP A 221 6.75 -2.83 9.01
C ASP A 221 7.91 -2.67 8.02
N GLU A 222 8.61 -3.75 7.65
CA GLU A 222 9.73 -3.71 6.70
C GLU A 222 9.30 -3.29 5.28
N ILE A 223 8.23 -3.87 4.75
CA ILE A 223 7.73 -3.45 3.42
C ILE A 223 7.21 -2.01 3.47
N SER A 224 6.62 -1.58 4.59
CA SER A 224 6.17 -0.19 4.74
C SER A 224 7.35 0.77 4.81
N LEU A 225 8.45 0.38 5.44
CA LEU A 225 9.69 1.17 5.48
C LEU A 225 10.25 1.36 4.07
N GLU A 226 10.25 0.32 3.24
CA GLU A 226 10.68 0.44 1.84
C GLU A 226 9.76 1.37 1.04
N TYR A 227 8.44 1.21 1.18
CA TYR A 227 7.47 1.93 0.37
C TYR A 227 7.27 3.39 0.83
N SER A 228 6.95 3.60 2.10
CA SER A 228 6.61 4.91 2.65
C SER A 228 7.69 5.50 3.55
N GLY A 229 8.73 4.75 3.92
CA GLY A 229 9.77 5.20 4.85
C GLY A 229 9.30 5.28 6.30
N THR A 230 8.21 4.60 6.62
CA THR A 230 7.64 4.50 7.97
C THR A 230 7.17 3.08 8.21
N ASN A 231 6.97 2.68 9.46
CA ASN A 231 6.30 1.43 9.81
C ASN A 231 4.87 1.35 9.24
N ALA A 232 4.31 0.14 9.21
CA ALA A 232 2.94 -0.12 8.78
C ALA A 232 1.95 0.58 9.72
N LEU A 233 0.81 1.02 9.20
CA LEU A 233 -0.31 1.42 10.09
C LEU A 233 -1.11 0.16 10.39
N LYS A 234 -1.92 0.21 11.46
CA LYS A 234 -2.79 -0.91 11.84
C LYS A 234 -2.02 -2.21 12.18
N GLY A 235 -0.74 -2.11 12.56
CA GLY A 235 0.02 -3.26 13.05
C GLY A 235 -0.68 -3.97 14.22
N ASP A 236 -1.39 -3.21 15.06
CA ASP A 236 -2.19 -3.74 16.18
C ASP A 236 -3.34 -4.65 15.76
N ILE A 237 -3.95 -4.41 14.59
CA ILE A 237 -4.98 -5.31 14.07
C ILE A 237 -4.37 -6.68 13.80
N VAL A 238 -3.19 -6.73 13.17
CA VAL A 238 -2.46 -8.00 12.95
C VAL A 238 -1.98 -8.59 14.28
N ARG A 239 -1.48 -7.77 15.22
CA ARG A 239 -0.89 -8.22 16.50
C ARG A 239 -1.91 -8.74 17.51
N TYR A 240 -3.04 -8.08 17.66
CA TYR A 240 -3.99 -8.33 18.74
C TYR A 240 -5.40 -8.66 18.26
N GLY A 241 -5.63 -8.65 16.95
CA GLY A 241 -6.98 -8.79 16.41
C GLY A 241 -7.82 -7.51 16.52
N LYS A 242 -7.35 -6.49 17.24
CA LYS A 242 -8.08 -5.26 17.59
C LYS A 242 -7.12 -4.07 17.69
N GLN A 243 -7.62 -2.87 17.41
CA GLN A 243 -6.82 -1.65 17.48
C GLN A 243 -6.71 -1.13 18.92
N THR A 244 -5.49 -0.89 19.43
CA THR A 244 -5.28 -0.33 20.78
C THR A 244 -5.09 1.19 20.77
N ILE A 245 -5.28 1.85 21.92
CA ILE A 245 -5.10 3.31 22.07
C ILE A 245 -3.63 3.71 21.85
N SER A 246 -2.69 2.90 22.32
CA SER A 246 -1.26 3.11 22.09
C SER A 246 -0.91 2.97 20.61
N GLY A 247 -1.49 1.96 19.94
CA GLY A 247 -1.37 1.76 18.49
C GLY A 247 -1.92 2.92 17.69
N LEU A 248 -3.06 3.51 18.08
CA LEU A 248 -3.63 4.69 17.42
C LEU A 248 -2.68 5.90 17.45
N ILE A 249 -1.94 6.11 18.55
CA ILE A 249 -0.95 7.19 18.66
C ILE A 249 0.25 6.91 17.74
N LYS A 250 0.77 5.66 17.77
CA LYS A 250 1.87 5.24 16.89
C LYS A 250 1.47 5.38 15.42
N ASP A 251 0.26 4.95 15.07
CA ASP A 251 -0.33 5.09 13.74
C ASP A 251 -0.44 6.57 13.33
N GLY A 252 -0.83 7.45 14.27
CA GLY A 252 -0.88 8.90 14.02
C GLY A 252 0.50 9.50 13.68
N ILE A 253 1.54 9.13 14.42
CA ILE A 253 2.92 9.60 14.17
C ILE A 253 3.44 9.07 12.83
N SER A 254 3.18 7.79 12.54
CA SER A 254 3.50 7.17 11.26
C SER A 254 2.77 7.86 10.12
N ALA A 255 1.48 8.18 10.25
CA ALA A 255 0.70 8.87 9.24
C ALA A 255 1.22 10.29 8.94
N LEU A 256 1.61 11.04 9.98
CA LEU A 256 2.25 12.36 9.81
C LEU A 256 3.60 12.24 9.11
N SER A 257 4.40 11.25 9.48
CA SER A 257 5.69 10.98 8.84
C SER A 257 5.50 10.57 7.38
N ARG A 258 4.53 9.72 7.07
CA ARG A 258 4.15 9.34 5.70
C ARG A 258 3.71 10.56 4.89
N TYR A 259 2.89 11.43 5.45
CA TYR A 259 2.46 12.66 4.77
C TYR A 259 3.67 13.53 4.40
N TYR A 260 4.62 13.72 5.32
CA TYR A 260 5.85 14.45 5.03
C TYR A 260 6.69 13.77 3.94
N LEU A 261 6.95 12.47 4.09
CA LEU A 261 7.80 11.73 3.16
C LEU A 261 7.20 11.65 1.75
N ASN A 262 5.89 11.42 1.63
CA ASN A 262 5.18 11.38 0.36
C ASN A 262 5.22 12.74 -0.36
N ASN A 263 5.07 13.84 0.37
CA ASN A 263 5.11 15.17 -0.23
C ASN A 263 6.53 15.60 -0.61
N PHE A 264 7.55 15.29 0.18
CA PHE A 264 8.86 15.94 0.08
C PHE A 264 10.05 15.05 -0.29
N GLN A 265 9.94 13.73 -0.12
CA GLN A 265 11.05 12.80 -0.38
C GLN A 265 10.72 11.72 -1.41
N ASP A 266 9.45 11.49 -1.73
CA ASP A 266 8.98 10.46 -2.67
C ASP A 266 9.63 10.58 -4.06
N GLY A 267 9.76 11.81 -4.58
CA GLY A 267 10.39 12.03 -5.89
C GLY A 267 11.86 11.59 -5.95
N ILE A 268 12.61 11.67 -4.84
CA ILE A 268 14.00 11.21 -4.76
C ILE A 268 14.05 9.69 -4.65
N ARG A 269 13.14 9.07 -3.87
CA ARG A 269 13.06 7.61 -3.72
C ARG A 269 12.70 6.93 -5.04
N GLN A 270 11.69 7.43 -5.74
CA GLN A 270 11.31 6.93 -7.06
C GLN A 270 12.44 7.10 -8.09
N ALA A 271 13.21 8.19 -8.01
CA ALA A 271 14.40 8.35 -8.84
C ALA A 271 15.46 7.29 -8.51
N GLY A 272 15.68 6.96 -7.23
CA GLY A 272 16.59 5.89 -6.78
C GLY A 272 16.26 4.53 -7.41
N PHE A 273 14.99 4.11 -7.37
CA PHE A 273 14.52 2.88 -8.02
C PHE A 273 14.69 2.87 -9.55
N SER A 274 14.73 4.06 -10.17
CA SER A 274 14.85 4.20 -11.63
C SER A 274 16.31 4.19 -12.12
N ILE A 275 17.30 4.41 -11.25
CA ILE A 275 18.73 4.48 -11.64
C ILE A 275 19.23 3.16 -12.24
N PRO A 276 18.94 1.96 -11.70
CA PRO A 276 19.40 0.70 -12.28
C PRO A 276 18.81 0.41 -13.67
N LYS A 277 17.66 1.00 -14.01
CA LYS A 277 17.00 0.85 -15.32
C LYS A 277 17.54 1.81 -16.37
N LEU A 278 18.35 2.79 -15.97
CA LEU A 278 18.98 3.70 -16.92
C LEU A 278 20.17 2.98 -17.56
N CYS A 279 19.98 2.41 -18.75
CA CYS A 279 21.10 2.11 -19.64
C CYS A 279 21.80 3.45 -19.94
N ILE A 280 22.85 3.77 -19.17
CA ILE A 280 23.71 4.93 -19.45
C ILE A 280 24.41 4.61 -20.76
N ALA A 281 23.84 5.05 -21.87
CA ALA A 281 24.54 5.10 -23.14
C ALA A 281 25.76 6.00 -22.93
N ILE A 282 26.95 5.39 -22.87
CA ILE A 282 28.22 6.10 -22.74
C ILE A 282 28.43 6.89 -24.05
N GLY A 283 27.96 8.12 -24.06
CA GLY A 283 28.08 9.05 -25.18
C GLY A 283 27.95 10.48 -24.67
N ASN A 284 28.42 11.45 -25.45
CA ASN A 284 28.41 12.90 -25.17
C ASN A 284 26.99 13.52 -25.12
N ARG A 285 26.03 12.85 -24.46
CA ARG A 285 24.73 13.44 -24.14
C ARG A 285 24.83 14.17 -22.80
N PRO A 286 24.24 15.36 -22.66
CA PRO A 286 24.18 16.04 -21.38
C PRO A 286 23.52 15.13 -20.34
N SER A 287 24.02 15.20 -19.11
CA SER A 287 23.50 14.42 -17.99
C SER A 287 21.96 14.58 -17.91
N PRO A 288 21.20 13.49 -17.80
CA PRO A 288 19.75 13.57 -17.63
C PRO A 288 19.34 14.22 -16.31
N PHE A 289 20.29 14.35 -15.38
CA PHE A 289 20.12 15.11 -14.14
C PHE A 289 20.23 16.62 -14.43
N GLN A 290 19.23 17.21 -15.09
CA GLN A 290 19.12 18.66 -15.20
C GLN A 290 18.79 19.26 -13.83
N LEU A 291 19.75 19.97 -13.23
CA LEU A 291 19.58 20.70 -11.99
C LEU A 291 18.81 22.00 -12.27
N ASN A 292 17.48 21.96 -12.22
CA ASN A 292 16.68 23.20 -12.27
C ASN A 292 16.92 24.02 -10.99
N LYS A 293 17.33 25.29 -11.16
CA LYS A 293 17.72 26.25 -10.10
C LYS A 293 16.62 26.57 -9.07
N PHE A 294 15.36 26.29 -9.36
CA PHE A 294 14.25 26.44 -8.41
C PHE A 294 13.98 25.10 -7.73
N GLU A 295 14.75 24.80 -6.68
CA GLU A 295 14.58 23.57 -5.93
C GLU A 295 13.36 23.67 -4.99
N SER A 296 12.49 22.65 -5.02
CA SER A 296 11.44 22.44 -4.00
C SER A 296 12.03 22.40 -2.57
N ARG A 297 13.31 22.03 -2.45
CA ARG A 297 14.08 21.91 -1.21
C ARG A 297 14.31 23.26 -0.50
N THR A 298 14.32 24.38 -1.22
CA THR A 298 14.43 25.73 -0.65
C THR A 298 13.07 26.36 -0.35
N LEU A 299 12.02 26.04 -1.12
CA LEU A 299 10.68 26.60 -0.88
C LEU A 299 10.02 26.01 0.37
N PHE A 300 10.25 24.74 0.68
CA PHE A 300 9.62 24.03 1.81
C PHE A 300 9.98 24.57 3.21
N PRO A 301 11.26 24.71 3.61
CA PRO A 301 11.60 25.24 4.94
C PRO A 301 11.15 26.69 5.09
N VAL A 302 11.20 27.48 4.01
CA VAL A 302 10.70 28.86 4.00
C VAL A 302 9.18 28.90 4.21
N ALA A 303 8.42 28.10 3.46
CA ALA A 303 6.97 28.01 3.63
C ALA A 303 6.56 27.49 5.03
N SER A 304 7.30 26.53 5.58
CA SER A 304 7.03 25.97 6.91
C SER A 304 7.31 26.98 8.02
N VAL A 305 8.44 27.70 7.96
CA VAL A 305 8.78 28.76 8.92
C VAL A 305 7.75 29.89 8.86
N LEU A 306 7.33 30.30 7.66
CA LEU A 306 6.32 31.34 7.49
C LEU A 306 4.95 30.92 8.06
N LEU A 307 4.51 29.68 7.82
CA LEU A 307 3.23 29.16 8.35
C LEU A 307 3.26 28.97 9.87
N ILE A 308 4.34 28.43 10.43
CA ILE A 308 4.49 28.29 11.89
C ILE A 308 4.58 29.66 12.55
N GLY A 309 5.32 30.59 11.95
CA GLY A 309 5.38 31.99 12.38
C GLY A 309 4.01 32.66 12.38
N SER A 310 3.23 32.50 11.31
CA SER A 310 1.90 33.12 11.22
C SER A 310 0.89 32.49 12.19
N LEU A 311 0.93 31.17 12.38
CA LEU A 311 0.07 30.45 13.34
C LEU A 311 0.40 30.78 14.80
N THR A 312 1.68 30.90 15.14
CA THR A 312 2.11 31.29 16.50
C THR A 312 1.70 32.74 16.80
N VAL A 313 1.92 33.66 15.87
CA VAL A 313 1.46 35.06 16.00
C VAL A 313 -0.07 35.13 16.12
N THR A 314 -0.80 34.34 15.34
CA THR A 314 -2.26 34.28 15.41
C THR A 314 -2.74 33.69 16.74
N SER A 315 -2.10 32.64 17.25
CA SER A 315 -2.44 32.04 18.55
C SER A 315 -2.20 33.01 19.72
N ILE A 316 -1.07 33.73 19.70
CA ILE A 316 -0.73 34.72 20.73
C ILE A 316 -1.70 35.90 20.69
N THR A 317 -2.05 36.39 19.50
CA THR A 317 -2.99 37.51 19.34
C THR A 317 -4.42 37.12 19.69
N LEU A 318 -4.85 35.89 19.36
CA LEU A 318 -6.16 35.36 19.73
C LEU A 318 -6.30 35.18 21.24
N ASN A 319 -5.27 34.69 21.93
CA ASN A 319 -5.28 34.53 23.38
C ASN A 319 -5.33 35.88 24.13
N ARG A 320 -4.92 36.97 23.47
CA ARG A 320 -5.00 38.36 23.97
C ARG A 320 -6.24 39.11 23.48
N ALA A 321 -7.10 38.49 22.67
CA ALA A 321 -8.25 39.15 22.05
C ALA A 321 -9.36 39.52 23.05
N SER A 322 -9.42 38.88 24.23
CA SER A 322 -10.43 39.21 25.25
C SER A 322 -10.14 40.52 26.01
N GLN A 323 -8.98 41.14 25.80
CA GLN A 323 -8.51 42.25 26.65
C GLN A 323 -8.78 43.64 26.04
N ASN A 324 -8.81 43.82 24.71
CA ASN A 324 -8.92 45.14 24.07
C ASN A 324 -9.48 45.09 22.64
N ALA A 325 -10.22 46.13 22.21
CA ALA A 325 -10.75 46.21 20.85
C ALA A 325 -9.66 46.22 19.76
N GLN A 326 -8.50 46.84 20.03
CA GLN A 326 -7.34 46.80 19.13
C GLN A 326 -6.71 45.40 19.00
N THR A 327 -6.77 44.57 20.05
CA THR A 327 -6.23 43.20 20.00
C THR A 327 -7.17 42.27 19.23
N VAL A 328 -8.47 42.52 19.24
CA VAL A 328 -9.47 41.84 18.38
C VAL A 328 -9.23 42.15 16.90
N ILE A 329 -9.03 43.42 16.53
CA ILE A 329 -8.76 43.78 15.13
C ILE A 329 -7.45 43.15 14.64
N SER A 330 -6.41 43.16 15.48
CA SER A 330 -5.11 42.56 15.16
C SER A 330 -5.18 41.04 14.99
N SER A 331 -5.98 40.34 15.80
CA SER A 331 -6.16 38.88 15.68
C SER A 331 -6.91 38.51 14.39
N VAL A 332 -7.92 39.29 13.98
CA VAL A 332 -8.64 39.09 12.72
C VAL A 332 -7.70 39.28 11.51
N ILE A 333 -6.85 40.31 11.54
CA ILE A 333 -5.87 40.56 10.45
C ILE A 333 -4.83 39.42 10.40
N CYS A 334 -4.29 38.98 11.55
CA CYS A 334 -3.32 37.88 11.60
C CYS A 334 -3.93 36.55 11.14
N ALA A 335 -5.19 36.28 11.51
CA ALA A 335 -5.93 35.12 11.05
C ALA A 335 -6.17 35.18 9.53
N GLY A 336 -6.56 36.34 8.99
CA GLY A 336 -6.72 36.56 7.56
C GLY A 336 -5.42 36.39 6.76
N ALA A 337 -4.31 36.93 7.27
CA ALA A 337 -2.99 36.78 6.66
C ALA A 337 -2.52 35.30 6.69
N THR A 338 -2.73 34.60 7.80
CA THR A 338 -2.44 33.17 7.92
C THR A 338 -3.28 32.33 6.96
N ALA A 339 -4.58 32.64 6.83
CA ALA A 339 -5.46 31.96 5.90
C ALA A 339 -5.06 32.22 4.43
N GLY A 340 -4.72 33.46 4.09
CA GLY A 340 -4.22 33.82 2.75
C GLY A 340 -2.90 33.12 2.40
N MET A 341 -1.98 33.04 3.35
CA MET A 341 -0.71 32.32 3.19
C MET A 341 -0.92 30.81 3.03
N MET A 342 -1.81 30.22 3.82
CA MET A 342 -2.18 28.81 3.70
C MET A 342 -2.83 28.51 2.34
N ALA A 343 -3.70 29.39 1.85
CA ALA A 343 -4.30 29.28 0.52
C ALA A 343 -3.26 29.36 -0.60
N LEU A 344 -2.27 30.25 -0.47
CA LEU A 344 -1.19 30.41 -1.45
C LEU A 344 -0.24 29.20 -1.46
N VAL A 345 0.09 28.66 -0.29
CA VAL A 345 0.89 27.42 -0.17
C VAL A 345 0.14 26.25 -0.78
N LYS A 346 -1.16 26.10 -0.50
CA LYS A 346 -1.99 25.04 -1.08
C LYS A 346 -2.10 25.17 -2.60
N ALA A 347 -2.32 26.38 -3.13
CA ALA A 347 -2.39 26.63 -4.57
C ALA A 347 -1.08 26.29 -5.30
N ASN A 348 0.07 26.51 -4.65
CA ASN A 348 1.39 26.18 -5.18
C ASN A 348 1.92 24.81 -4.71
N GLY A 349 1.07 23.97 -4.10
CA GLY A 349 1.49 22.71 -3.49
C GLY A 349 2.23 21.79 -4.46
N ARG A 350 1.77 21.71 -5.72
CA ARG A 350 2.42 20.92 -6.78
C ARG A 350 3.85 21.35 -7.12
N GLN A 351 4.25 22.59 -6.85
CA GLN A 351 5.61 23.09 -7.05
C GLN A 351 6.48 22.90 -5.81
N ILE A 352 5.86 22.85 -4.64
CA ILE A 352 6.50 22.64 -3.34
C ILE A 352 6.80 21.14 -3.11
N CYS A 353 5.96 20.25 -3.62
CA CYS A 353 6.16 18.80 -3.53
C CYS A 353 7.31 18.31 -4.43
N SER A 354 7.98 17.24 -3.99
CA SER A 354 9.10 16.62 -4.71
C SER A 354 8.61 15.82 -5.93
N ARG A 355 9.15 16.14 -7.12
CA ARG A 355 8.82 15.42 -8.37
C ARG A 355 9.95 14.45 -8.76
N PRO A 356 9.64 13.27 -9.30
CA PRO A 356 10.63 12.33 -9.79
C PRO A 356 11.32 12.93 -11.03
N ARG A 357 12.66 12.97 -10.97
CA ARG A 357 13.50 13.74 -11.91
C ARG A 357 13.86 12.99 -13.20
N LEU A 358 13.68 11.66 -13.23
CA LEU A 358 14.15 10.78 -14.32
C LEU A 358 13.04 10.37 -15.31
N CYS A 359 11.83 10.89 -15.17
CA CYS A 359 10.68 10.37 -15.91
C CYS A 359 10.50 10.86 -17.35
N GLY A 360 11.41 11.69 -17.88
CA GLY A 360 11.36 12.16 -19.27
C GLY A 360 12.15 11.28 -20.26
N LEU A 361 12.68 10.14 -19.80
CA LEU A 361 13.58 9.25 -20.55
C LEU A 361 12.97 7.87 -20.84
N LEU A 362 11.71 7.63 -20.45
CA LEU A 362 10.97 6.39 -20.67
C LEU A 362 9.79 6.63 -21.59
#